data_AF-A0A645I767-F1
#
_entry.id   AF-A0A645I767-F1
#
_cell.length_a   1.000
_cell.length_b   1.000
_cell.length_c   1.000
_cell.angle_alpha   90.00
_cell.angle_beta   90.00
_cell.angle_gamma   90.00
#
_symmetry.space_group_name_H-M   'P 1'
#
loop_
_entity.id
_entity.type
_entity.pdbx_description
1 polymer ?
#
loop_
_entity_poly.entity_id
_entity_poly.type
_entity_poly.pdbx_seq_one_letter_code
_entity_poly.pdbx_strand_id
1 'polypeptide(L)' 'MDKEESLEINNALNSLPDMYRIPIVLYHKQGMAYQEIADAMGEPLSKVKNRIFRGRKMLKDYILASREGVKK' A
#
# COMPACT_ATOMS: atom_id res chain seq x y z
N MET A 1 -4.37 -19.44 -8.52
CA MET A 1 -3.85 -18.19 -9.11
C MET A 1 -3.01 -17.51 -8.02
N ASP A 2 -2.34 -16.38 -8.26
CA ASP A 2 -1.88 -15.44 -7.20
C ASP A 2 -0.43 -15.52 -6.67
N LYS A 3 0.43 -16.48 -7.08
CA LYS A 3 1.85 -16.44 -6.64
C LYS A 3 2.67 -15.34 -7.33
N GLU A 4 2.37 -15.04 -8.59
CA GLU A 4 3.16 -14.12 -9.42
C GLU A 4 2.71 -12.67 -9.24
N GLU A 5 1.40 -12.42 -9.15
CA GLU A 5 0.81 -11.11 -8.83
C GLU A 5 1.25 -10.62 -7.43
N SER A 6 1.53 -11.54 -6.52
CA SER A 6 2.05 -11.25 -5.19
C SER A 6 3.47 -10.68 -5.21
N LEU A 7 4.35 -11.05 -6.14
CA LEU A 7 5.75 -10.59 -6.13
C LEU A 7 5.89 -9.13 -6.54
N GLU A 8 5.22 -8.72 -7.62
CA GLU A 8 5.19 -7.31 -8.05
C GLU A 8 4.59 -6.40 -6.97
N ILE A 9 3.47 -6.81 -6.36
CA ILE A 9 2.82 -6.05 -5.30
C ILE A 9 3.72 -5.97 -4.06
N ASN A 10 4.38 -7.05 -3.65
CA ASN A 10 5.29 -7.01 -2.50
C ASN A 10 6.51 -6.11 -2.79
N ASN A 11 7.06 -6.12 -4.00
CA ASN A 11 8.14 -5.22 -4.39
C ASN A 11 7.70 -3.76 -4.39
N ALA A 12 6.51 -3.48 -4.94
CA ALA A 12 5.90 -2.15 -4.91
C ALA A 12 5.58 -1.69 -3.49
N LEU A 13 5.14 -2.59 -2.60
CA LEU A 13 4.94 -2.28 -1.19
C LEU A 13 6.27 -1.95 -0.50
N ASN A 14 7.33 -2.68 -0.81
CA ASN A 14 8.67 -2.44 -0.24
C ASN A 14 9.31 -1.14 -0.71
N SER A 15 8.90 -0.60 -1.86
CA SER A 15 9.37 0.72 -2.33
C SER A 15 8.62 1.90 -1.70
N LEU A 16 7.50 1.65 -0.99
CA LEU A 16 6.77 2.70 -0.29
C LEU A 16 7.43 3.07 1.05
N PRO A 17 7.41 4.36 1.41
CA PRO A 17 7.67 4.79 2.77
C PRO A 17 6.72 4.11 3.78
N ASP A 18 7.24 3.81 4.97
CA ASP A 18 6.51 3.10 6.03
C ASP A 18 5.18 3.74 6.41
N MET A 19 5.14 5.07 6.41
CA MET A 19 3.93 5.84 6.69
C MET A 19 2.75 5.52 5.74
N TYR A 20 3.02 4.99 4.54
CA TYR A 20 2.01 4.57 3.57
C TYR A 20 1.88 3.04 3.52
N ARG A 21 3.00 2.33 3.65
CA ARG A 21 3.06 0.86 3.63
C ARG A 21 2.31 0.22 4.79
N ILE A 22 2.58 0.68 6.02
CA ILE A 22 2.01 0.11 7.26
C ILE A 22 0.48 0.09 7.22
N PRO A 23 -0.23 1.22 7.01
CA PRO A 23 -1.69 1.21 7.03
C PRO A 23 -2.31 0.38 5.89
N ILE A 24 -1.63 0.26 4.74
CA ILE A 24 -2.06 -0.61 3.64
C ILE A 24 -1.94 -2.08 4.03
N VAL A 25 -0.82 -2.48 4.66
CA VAL A 25 -0.60 -3.86 5.11
C VAL A 25 -1.58 -4.23 6.22
N LEU A 26 -1.81 -3.36 7.20
CA LEU A 26 -2.78 -3.61 8.28
C LEU A 26 -4.20 -3.80 7.71
N TYR A 27 -4.60 -2.95 6.76
CA TYR A 27 -5.90 -3.07 6.11
C TYR A 27 -6.02 -4.35 5.26
N HIS A 28 -5.05 -4.62 4.38
CA HIS A 28 -5.15 -5.70 3.40
C HIS A 28 -4.74 -7.08 3.91
N LYS A 29 -3.76 -7.18 4.82
CA LYS A 29 -3.28 -8.46 5.36
C LYS A 29 -3.92 -8.83 6.69
N GLN A 30 -4.22 -7.85 7.54
CA GLN A 30 -4.81 -8.12 8.85
C GLN A 30 -6.33 -7.87 8.87
N GLY A 31 -6.91 -7.30 7.80
CA GLY A 31 -8.35 -7.05 7.71
C GLY A 31 -8.85 -5.97 8.67
N MET A 32 -7.94 -5.17 9.25
CA MET A 32 -8.30 -4.14 10.23
C MET A 32 -9.14 -3.04 9.59
N ALA A 33 -10.14 -2.55 10.31
CA ALA A 33 -10.90 -1.37 9.90
C ALA A 33 -10.04 -0.10 10.02
N TYR A 34 -10.39 0.95 9.26
CA TYR A 34 -9.64 2.21 9.29
C TYR A 34 -9.55 2.84 10.68
N GLN A 35 -10.58 2.65 11.53
CA GLN A 35 -10.57 3.13 12.91
C GLN A 35 -9.54 2.37 13.76
N GLU A 36 -9.51 1.04 13.67
CA GLU A 36 -8.53 0.22 14.40
C GLU A 36 -7.09 0.53 13.98
N ILE A 37 -6.87 0.83 12.70
CA ILE A 37 -5.56 1.26 12.19
C ILE A 37 -5.18 2.63 12.75
N ALA A 38 -6.14 3.56 12.82
CA ALA A 38 -5.95 4.89 13.41
C ALA A 38 -5.52 4.79 14.88
N ASP A 39 -6.22 3.95 15.64
CA ASP A 39 -5.94 3.71 17.05
C ASP A 39 -4.59 3.01 17.24
N ALA A 40 -4.29 1.98 16.45
CA ALA A 40 -3.01 1.25 16.50
C ALA A 40 -1.80 2.12 16.12
N MET A 41 -1.98 3.08 15.22
CA MET A 41 -0.93 4.01 14.79
C MET A 41 -0.85 5.28 15.65
N GLY A 42 -1.80 5.51 16.55
CA GLY A 42 -1.90 6.75 17.32
C GLY A 42 -2.12 7.98 16.43
N GLU A 43 -2.82 7.83 15.30
CA GLU A 43 -3.04 8.89 14.33
C GLU A 43 -4.53 9.15 14.05
N PRO A 44 -4.91 10.37 13.64
CA PRO A 44 -6.28 10.64 13.26
C PRO A 44 -6.76 9.77 12.08
N LEU A 45 -8.01 9.31 12.14
CA LEU A 45 -8.66 8.54 11.07
C LEU A 45 -8.54 9.21 9.68
N SER A 46 -8.65 10.54 9.64
CA SER A 46 -8.49 11.33 8.40
C SER A 46 -7.08 11.19 7.80
N LYS A 47 -6.05 11.13 8.64
CA LYS A 47 -4.65 10.95 8.24
C LYS A 47 -4.40 9.53 7.74
N VAL A 48 -4.97 8.52 8.41
CA VAL A 48 -4.91 7.12 7.95
C VAL A 48 -5.60 6.96 6.59
N LYS A 49 -6.81 7.49 6.41
CA LYS A 49 -7.52 7.46 5.12
C LYS A 49 -6.67 8.09 4.00
N ASN A 50 -6.07 9.26 4.27
CA ASN A 50 -5.19 9.93 3.32
C ASN A 50 -3.92 9.11 3.01
N ARG A 51 -3.33 8.44 3.99
CA ARG A 51 -2.16 7.57 3.81
C ARG A 51 -2.48 6.36 2.95
N ILE A 52 -3.59 5.68 3.21
CA ILE A 52 -4.04 4.52 2.41
C ILE A 52 -4.32 4.95 0.98
N PHE A 53 -5.03 6.06 0.78
CA PHE A 53 -5.32 6.59 -0.55
C PHE A 53 -4.03 6.93 -1.33
N ARG A 54 -3.11 7.68 -0.70
CA ARG A 54 -1.83 8.05 -1.32
C ARG A 54 -0.96 6.83 -1.60
N GLY A 55 -0.85 5.90 -0.65
CA GLY A 55 -0.05 4.69 -0.85
C GLY A 55 -0.61 3.81 -1.97
N ARG A 56 -1.92 3.70 -2.12
CA ARG A 56 -2.54 3.01 -3.27
C ARG A 56 -2.22 3.68 -4.60
N LYS A 57 -2.22 5.02 -4.64
CA LYS A 57 -1.81 5.77 -5.84
C LYS A 57 -0.35 5.48 -6.18
N MET A 58 0.54 5.53 -5.19
CA MET A 58 1.97 5.24 -5.36
C MET A 58 2.21 3.79 -5.83
N LEU A 59 1.46 2.81 -5.30
CA LEU A 59 1.50 1.42 -5.79
C LEU A 59 1.12 1.33 -7.26
N LYS A 60 0.02 1.98 -7.65
CA LYS A 60 -0.44 2.01 -9.04
C LYS A 60 0.62 2.63 -9.94
N ASP A 61 1.18 3.76 -9.54
CA ASP A 61 2.22 4.47 -10.30
C ASP A 61 3.48 3.61 -10.45
N TYR A 62 3.89 2.90 -9.39
CA TYR A 62 5.03 1.97 -9.42
C TYR A 62 4.80 0.80 -10.38
N ILE A 63 3.62 0.18 -10.34
CA ILE A 63 3.26 -0.94 -11.22
C ILE A 63 3.17 -0.47 -12.67
N LEU A 64 2.59 0.70 -12.93
CA LEU A 64 2.54 1.28 -14.27
C LEU A 64 3.94 1.57 -14.81
N ALA A 65 4.80 2.21 -14.02
CA ALA A 65 6.18 2.48 -14.41
C ALA A 65 6.99 1.20 -14.67
N SER A 66 6.80 0.17 -13.83
CA SER A 66 7.47 -1.13 -14.00
C SER A 66 7.02 -1.86 -15.27
N ARG A 67 5.76 -1.67 -15.69
CA ARG A 67 5.22 -2.24 -16.94
C ARG A 67 5.64 -1.46 -18.20
N GLU A 68 5.84 -0.16 -18.08
CA GLU A 68 6.30 0.68 -19.20
C GLU A 68 7.80 0.51 -19.49
N GLY A 69 8.60 0.15 -18.49
CA GLY A 69 10.04 -0.14 -18.64
C GLY A 69 10.39 -1.40 -19.44
N VAL A 70 9.41 -2.27 -19.74
CA VAL A 70 9.60 -3.51 -20.52
C VAL A 70 9.48 -3.28 -22.04
N LYS A 71 9.09 -2.07 -22.47
CA LYS A 71 8.86 -1.76 -23.90
C LYS A 71 10.05 -1.11 -24.64
N LYS A 72 11.27 -1.15 -24.11
CA LYS A 72 12.44 -0.58 -24.80
C LYS A 72 13.48 -1.63 -25.18
#